data_AF-A0A0R1HLM7-F1
#
_entry.id   AF-A0A0R1HLM7-F1
#
_cell.length_a   1.000
_cell.length_b   1.000
_cell.length_c   1.000
_cell.angle_alpha   90.00
_cell.angle_beta   90.00
_cell.angle_gamma   90.00
#
_symmetry.space_group_name_H-M   'P 1'
#
loop_
_entity.id
_entity.type
_entity.pdbx_description
1 polymer ?
#
loop_
_entity_poly.entity_id
_entity_poly.type
_entity_poly.pdbx_seq_one_letter_code
_entity_poly.pdbx_strand_id
1 'polypeptide(L)'
;MNPLAELKTAYQQSKDLIMNQPLTTTQQAQFRRIQRSSTDLEQASNDIKLEAVYQALLGANLSAIDYQLFYVANLNHDHTWLTYPIEPRRVQMWRQTASPKLGLFSINAFMFEGVSIDETAALALL
;
A
#
# COMPACT_ATOMS: atom_id res chain seq x y z
N MET A 1 7.91 19.64 -1.03
CA MET A 1 6.87 18.65 -0.70
C MET A 1 7.56 17.48 -0.01
N ASN A 2 6.97 16.88 1.04
CA ASN A 2 7.58 15.72 1.70
C ASN A 2 7.39 14.48 0.79
N PRO A 3 8.47 13.87 0.25
CA PRO A 3 8.39 12.72 -0.66
C PRO A 3 7.57 11.55 -0.11
N LEU A 4 7.70 11.27 1.19
CA LEU A 4 6.94 10.21 1.86
C LEU A 4 5.44 10.50 1.85
N ALA A 5 5.03 11.75 2.11
CA ALA A 5 3.62 12.12 2.11
C ALA A 5 2.98 11.98 0.71
N GLU A 6 3.75 12.29 -0.33
CA GLU A 6 3.30 12.12 -1.72
C GLU A 6 3.15 10.64 -2.08
N LEU A 7 4.10 9.78 -1.71
CA LEU A 7 4.01 8.32 -1.89
C LEU A 7 2.81 7.72 -1.16
N LYS A 8 2.60 8.10 0.11
CA LYS A 8 1.47 7.63 0.92
C LYS A 8 0.15 7.97 0.26
N THR A 9 0.03 9.20 -0.24
CA THR A 9 -1.14 9.68 -0.96
C THR A 9 -1.36 8.90 -2.26
N ALA A 10 -0.30 8.72 -3.06
CA ALA A 10 -0.37 8.00 -4.33
C ALA A 10 -0.71 6.52 -4.13
N TYR A 11 -0.11 5.86 -3.14
CA TYR A 11 -0.46 4.51 -2.75
C TYR A 11 -1.93 4.40 -2.36
N GLN A 12 -2.41 5.26 -1.46
CA GLN A 12 -3.79 5.22 -1.00
C GLN A 12 -4.78 5.44 -2.16
N GLN A 13 -4.53 6.42 -3.01
CA GLN A 13 -5.34 6.67 -4.21
C GLN A 13 -5.34 5.48 -5.17
N SER A 14 -4.18 4.88 -5.43
CA SER A 14 -4.09 3.70 -6.31
C SER A 14 -4.89 2.52 -5.75
N LYS A 15 -4.79 2.27 -4.44
CA LYS A 15 -5.53 1.23 -3.74
C LYS A 15 -7.04 1.46 -3.83
N ASP A 16 -7.51 2.67 -3.51
CA ASP A 16 -8.93 3.02 -3.54
C ASP A 16 -9.53 2.91 -4.94
N LEU A 17 -8.77 3.29 -5.97
CA LEU A 17 -9.17 3.09 -7.36
C LEU A 17 -9.28 1.60 -7.69
N ILE A 18 -8.24 0.81 -7.40
CA ILE A 18 -8.18 -0.64 -7.68
C ILE A 18 -9.32 -1.42 -7.00
N MET A 19 -9.72 -1.02 -5.79
CA MET A 19 -10.85 -1.66 -5.08
C MET A 19 -12.19 -1.53 -5.82
N ASN A 20 -12.29 -0.65 -6.81
CA ASN A 20 -13.52 -0.33 -7.52
C ASN A 20 -13.42 -0.59 -9.03
N GLN A 21 -12.25 -0.35 -9.63
CA GLN A 21 -12.02 -0.48 -11.07
C GLN A 21 -10.53 -0.62 -11.40
N PRO A 22 -10.16 -1.19 -12.56
CA PRO A 22 -8.79 -1.15 -13.07
C PRO A 22 -8.27 0.29 -13.23
N LEU A 23 -6.96 0.47 -13.04
CA LEU A 23 -6.31 1.75 -13.30
C LEU A 23 -6.25 2.05 -14.81
N THR A 24 -6.67 3.24 -15.21
CA THR A 24 -6.52 3.74 -16.58
C THR A 24 -5.05 4.02 -16.92
N THR A 25 -4.68 4.00 -18.20
CA THR A 25 -3.32 4.30 -18.64
C THR A 25 -2.79 5.64 -18.12
N THR A 26 -3.65 6.66 -18.05
CA THR A 26 -3.30 7.98 -17.50
C THR A 26 -2.97 7.90 -16.01
N GLN A 27 -3.78 7.19 -15.23
CA GLN A 27 -3.53 6.99 -13.79
C GLN A 27 -2.24 6.20 -13.56
N GLN A 28 -2.00 5.16 -14.35
CA GLN A 28 -0.76 4.37 -14.28
C GLN A 28 0.48 5.23 -14.55
N ALA A 29 0.43 6.07 -15.60
CA ALA A 29 1.53 6.96 -15.94
C ALA A 29 1.80 7.99 -14.82
N GLN A 30 0.74 8.54 -14.21
CA GLN A 30 0.85 9.46 -13.08
C GLN A 30 1.51 8.78 -11.87
N PHE A 31 1.02 7.61 -11.45
CA PHE A 31 1.57 6.90 -10.29
C PHE A 31 3.01 6.43 -10.52
N ARG A 32 3.36 5.98 -11.74
CA ARG A 32 4.75 5.65 -12.10
C ARG A 32 5.68 6.87 -12.03
N ARG A 33 5.19 8.06 -12.37
CA ARG A 33 5.97 9.30 -12.24
C ARG A 33 6.26 9.60 -10.77
N ILE A 34 5.24 9.55 -9.91
CA ILE A 34 5.38 9.77 -8.46
C ILE A 34 6.36 8.74 -7.86
N GLN A 35 6.20 7.46 -8.19
CA GLN A 35 7.06 6.39 -7.69
C GLN A 35 8.55 6.61 -8.02
N ARG A 36 8.85 7.23 -9.16
CA ARG A 36 10.22 7.51 -9.63
C ARG A 36 10.80 8.82 -9.09
N SER A 37 9.96 9.78 -8.71
CA SER A 37 10.42 11.08 -8.22
C SER A 37 10.74 11.09 -6.72
N SER A 38 10.29 10.08 -5.97
CA SER A 38 10.50 9.98 -4.53
C SER A 38 11.86 9.34 -4.18
N THR A 39 12.96 9.97 -4.57
CA THR A 39 14.33 9.48 -4.29
C THR A 39 15.15 10.39 -3.37
N ASP A 40 14.54 11.44 -2.80
CA ASP A 40 15.28 12.51 -2.12
C ASP A 40 14.86 12.67 -0.64
N LEU A 41 14.87 11.60 0.15
CA LEU A 41 14.81 11.70 1.62
C LEU A 41 16.22 11.77 2.21
N GLU A 42 16.70 12.99 2.42
CA GLU A 42 17.82 13.22 3.36
C GLU A 42 17.28 13.20 4.80
N GLN A 43 17.73 12.20 5.57
CA GLN A 43 17.78 12.17 7.05
C GLN A 43 16.47 12.00 7.85
N ALA A 44 15.95 10.77 7.87
CA ALA A 44 15.43 10.09 9.08
C ALA A 44 15.34 8.57 8.80
N SER A 45 15.94 7.70 9.64
CA SER A 45 16.02 6.26 9.32
C SER A 45 14.64 5.60 9.16
N ASN A 46 13.65 6.05 9.92
CA ASN A 46 12.30 5.51 9.89
C ASN A 46 11.53 5.98 8.64
N ASP A 47 11.73 7.23 8.22
CA ASP A 47 11.09 7.76 7.01
C ASP A 47 11.63 7.05 5.77
N ILE A 48 12.92 6.70 5.75
CA ILE A 48 13.52 5.88 4.68
C ILE A 48 12.90 4.48 4.64
N LYS A 49 12.66 3.84 5.79
CA LYS A 49 12.01 2.51 5.83
C LYS A 49 10.58 2.58 5.32
N LEU A 50 9.80 3.58 5.76
CA LEU A 50 8.43 3.77 5.27
C LEU A 50 8.39 4.11 3.79
N GLU A 51 9.28 4.97 3.31
CA GLU A 51 9.40 5.30 1.90
C GLU A 51 9.63 4.04 1.07
N ALA A 52 10.58 3.19 1.46
CA ALA A 52 10.86 1.93 0.77
C ALA A 52 9.62 1.02 0.71
N VAL A 53 8.86 0.91 1.81
CA VAL A 53 7.63 0.12 1.84
C VAL A 53 6.58 0.71 0.90
N TYR A 54 6.28 2.00 1.00
CA TYR A 54 5.25 2.64 0.17
C TYR A 54 5.63 2.65 -1.32
N GLN A 55 6.91 2.82 -1.64
CA GLN A 55 7.42 2.74 -3.01
C GLN A 55 7.23 1.33 -3.59
N ALA A 56 7.47 0.29 -2.80
CA ALA A 56 7.25 -1.09 -3.21
C ALA A 56 5.76 -1.44 -3.33
N LEU A 57 4.91 -0.98 -2.41
CA LEU A 57 3.46 -1.20 -2.48
C LEU A 57 2.83 -0.51 -3.68
N LEU A 58 3.20 0.73 -3.95
CA LEU A 58 2.76 1.44 -5.15
C LEU A 58 3.25 0.71 -6.41
N GLY A 59 4.49 0.24 -6.43
CA GLY A 59 5.02 -0.58 -7.52
C GLY A 59 4.24 -1.87 -7.74
N ALA A 60 3.91 -2.57 -6.65
CA ALA A 60 3.13 -3.80 -6.70
C ALA A 60 1.73 -3.56 -7.27
N ASN A 61 1.03 -2.52 -6.81
CA ASN A 61 -0.27 -2.10 -7.36
C ASN A 61 -0.19 -1.83 -8.88
N LEU A 62 0.93 -1.27 -9.35
CA LEU A 62 1.15 -0.95 -10.78
C LEU A 62 1.60 -2.15 -11.63
N SER A 63 1.97 -3.27 -11.00
CA SER A 63 2.47 -4.47 -11.68
C SER A 63 1.37 -5.50 -11.98
N ALA A 64 0.27 -5.49 -11.21
CA ALA A 64 -0.80 -6.50 -11.28
C ALA A 64 -2.17 -5.88 -11.62
N ILE A 65 -2.17 -4.84 -12.45
CA ILE A 65 -3.36 -4.01 -12.73
C ILE A 65 -4.48 -4.82 -13.37
N ASP A 66 -4.15 -5.74 -14.28
CA ASP A 66 -5.12 -6.59 -14.98
C ASP A 66 -5.89 -7.51 -14.01
N TYR A 67 -5.30 -7.81 -12.86
CA TYR A 67 -5.88 -8.64 -11.81
C TYR A 67 -6.58 -7.83 -10.71
N GLN A 68 -6.54 -6.48 -10.79
CA GLN A 68 -7.09 -5.57 -9.79
C GLN A 68 -6.65 -5.92 -8.35
N LEU A 69 -5.39 -6.37 -8.19
CA LEU A 69 -4.82 -6.63 -6.88
C LEU A 69 -4.35 -5.32 -6.28
N PHE A 70 -4.72 -5.05 -5.04
CA PHE A 70 -3.99 -4.07 -4.23
C PHE A 70 -3.14 -4.82 -3.20
N TYR A 71 -2.02 -4.22 -2.82
CA TYR A 71 -1.05 -4.84 -1.94
C TYR A 71 -0.97 -4.12 -0.61
N VAL A 72 -0.73 -4.87 0.46
CA VAL A 72 -0.37 -4.36 1.79
C VAL A 72 0.97 -4.95 2.22
N ALA A 73 1.68 -4.30 3.11
CA ALA A 73 2.93 -4.83 3.67
C ALA A 73 2.59 -5.81 4.80
N ASN A 74 2.97 -7.08 4.64
CA ASN A 74 2.94 -8.06 5.72
C ASN A 74 4.27 -8.03 6.46
N LEU A 75 4.25 -7.56 7.70
CA LEU A 75 5.40 -7.48 8.59
C LEU A 75 5.56 -8.81 9.34
N ASN A 76 6.80 -9.19 9.61
CA ASN A 76 7.17 -10.43 10.29
C ASN A 76 7.90 -10.14 11.61
N HIS A 77 8.01 -11.14 12.48
CA HIS A 77 8.71 -11.05 13.77
C HIS A 77 10.23 -10.79 13.63
N ASP A 78 10.82 -11.13 12.50
CA ASP A 78 12.24 -10.93 12.20
C ASP A 78 12.53 -9.55 11.59
N HIS A 79 11.60 -8.60 11.71
CA HIS A 79 11.66 -7.25 11.14
C HIS A 79 11.75 -7.20 9.61
N THR A 80 11.47 -8.32 8.94
CA THR A 80 11.29 -8.35 7.48
C THR A 80 9.86 -8.05 7.10
N TRP A 81 9.65 -7.70 5.84
CA TRP A 81 8.32 -7.54 5.29
C TRP A 81 8.27 -7.98 3.83
N LEU A 82 7.05 -8.29 3.39
CA LEU A 82 6.75 -8.67 2.02
C LEU A 82 5.45 -8.01 1.55
N THR A 83 5.31 -7.82 0.25
CA THR A 83 4.05 -7.35 -0.33
C THR A 83 3.05 -8.51 -0.35
N TYR A 84 1.87 -8.28 0.21
CA TYR A 84 0.79 -9.25 0.29
C TYR A 84 -0.39 -8.80 -0.56
N PRO A 85 -0.80 -9.58 -1.59
CA PRO A 85 -1.92 -9.23 -2.45
C PRO A 85 -3.27 -9.42 -1.76
N ILE A 86 -4.16 -8.45 -1.92
CA ILE A 86 -5.58 -8.57 -1.59
C ILE A 86 -6.38 -8.59 -2.89
N GLU A 87 -7.02 -9.73 -3.12
CA GLU A 87 -7.81 -9.99 -4.32
C GLU A 87 -9.18 -9.27 -4.30
N PRO A 88 -9.71 -8.85 -5.46
CA PRO A 88 -11.05 -8.27 -5.57
C PRO A 88 -12.14 -9.12 -4.93
N ARG A 89 -12.05 -10.46 -5.06
CA ARG A 89 -13.01 -11.39 -4.46
C ARG A 89 -13.05 -11.27 -2.93
N ARG A 90 -11.90 -11.05 -2.30
CA ARG A 90 -11.79 -10.86 -0.85
C ARG A 90 -12.44 -9.55 -0.41
N VAL A 91 -12.25 -8.48 -1.19
CA VAL A 91 -12.91 -7.19 -0.97
C VAL A 91 -14.43 -7.32 -1.09
N GLN A 92 -14.92 -7.99 -2.13
CA GLN A 92 -16.34 -8.23 -2.34
C GLN A 92 -16.96 -9.05 -1.19
N MET A 93 -16.26 -10.10 -0.76
CA MET A 93 -16.68 -10.89 0.40
C MET A 93 -16.80 -10.01 1.66
N TRP A 94 -15.80 -9.17 1.93
CA TRP A 94 -15.85 -8.27 3.09
C TRP A 94 -16.98 -7.24 3.01
N ARG A 95 -17.28 -6.72 1.82
CA ARG A 95 -18.43 -5.83 1.59
C ARG A 95 -19.75 -6.54 1.90
N GLN A 96 -19.93 -7.76 1.38
CA GLN A 96 -21.15 -8.55 1.56
C GLN A 96 -21.39 -8.94 3.02
N THR A 97 -20.33 -9.23 3.78
CA THR A 97 -20.43 -9.66 5.17
C THR A 97 -20.29 -8.49 6.17
N ALA A 98 -20.29 -7.24 5.72
CA ALA A 98 -20.02 -6.06 6.55
C ALA A 98 -18.77 -6.22 7.44
N SER A 99 -17.71 -6.85 6.91
CA SER A 99 -16.53 -7.18 7.69
C SER A 99 -15.76 -5.93 8.10
N PRO A 100 -15.33 -5.79 9.37
CA PRO A 100 -14.49 -4.68 9.80
C PRO A 100 -13.14 -4.65 9.07
N LYS A 101 -12.71 -5.79 8.50
CA LYS A 101 -11.49 -5.88 7.68
C LYS A 101 -11.52 -4.94 6.48
N LEU A 102 -12.69 -4.68 5.89
CA LEU A 102 -12.77 -3.76 4.75
C LEU A 102 -12.30 -2.36 5.15
N GLY A 103 -12.84 -1.81 6.24
CA GLY A 103 -12.46 -0.48 6.73
C GLY A 103 -11.00 -0.42 7.19
N LEU A 104 -10.53 -1.47 7.87
CA LEU A 104 -9.16 -1.52 8.37
C LEU A 104 -8.14 -1.62 7.22
N PHE A 105 -8.38 -2.43 6.20
CA PHE A 105 -7.47 -2.56 5.05
C PHE A 105 -7.67 -1.45 4.00
N SER A 106 -8.83 -0.78 3.97
CA SER A 106 -8.99 0.42 3.16
C SER A 106 -8.18 1.58 3.69
N ILE A 107 -7.96 1.68 5.00
CA ILE A 107 -7.17 2.77 5.60
C ILE A 107 -5.70 2.39 5.68
N ASN A 108 -5.39 1.23 6.25
CA ASN A 108 -4.01 0.88 6.56
C ASN A 108 -3.28 0.25 5.37
N ALA A 109 -1.96 0.43 5.35
CA ALA A 109 -1.06 -0.18 4.39
C ALA A 109 -0.36 -1.44 4.92
N PHE A 110 -0.55 -1.77 6.19
CA PHE A 110 0.27 -2.74 6.91
C PHE A 110 -0.60 -3.82 7.56
N MET A 111 -0.02 -5.01 7.67
CA MET A 111 -0.55 -6.09 8.47
C MET A 111 0.55 -6.82 9.24
N PHE A 112 0.16 -7.41 10.35
CA PHE A 112 0.97 -8.29 11.17
C PHE A 112 0.08 -9.45 11.61
N GLU A 113 0.55 -10.69 11.41
CA GLU A 113 -0.21 -11.92 11.73
C GLU A 113 -1.64 -11.95 11.15
N GLY A 114 -1.83 -11.39 9.94
CA GLY A 114 -3.15 -11.34 9.28
C GLY A 114 -4.09 -10.25 9.80
N VAL A 115 -3.62 -9.41 10.74
CA VAL A 115 -4.37 -8.29 11.31
C VAL A 115 -3.84 -6.98 10.71
N SER A 116 -4.76 -6.11 10.28
CA SER A 116 -4.40 -4.77 9.82
C SER A 116 -3.92 -3.91 10.99
N ILE A 117 -2.81 -3.20 10.81
CA ILE A 117 -2.19 -2.34 11.83
C ILE A 117 -1.93 -0.95 11.29
N ASP A 118 -1.90 0.05 12.17
CA ASP A 118 -1.55 1.41 11.78
C ASP A 118 -0.04 1.57 11.53
N GLU A 119 0.34 2.74 11.01
CA GLU A 119 1.73 3.05 10.69
C GLU A 119 2.63 3.15 11.93
N THR A 120 2.09 3.53 13.09
CA THR A 120 2.86 3.61 14.34
C THR A 120 3.28 2.22 14.79
N ALA A 121 2.36 1.26 14.77
CA ALA A 121 2.66 -0.15 15.02
C ALA A 121 3.59 -0.74 13.95
N ALA A 122 3.39 -0.38 12.68
CA ALA A 122 4.25 -0.83 11.59
C ALA A 122 5.70 -0.36 11.76
N LEU A 123 5.91 0.89 12.15
CA LEU A 123 7.24 1.46 12.42
C LEU A 123 7.99 0.74 13.55
N ALA A 124 7.28 0.20 14.54
CA ALA A 124 7.91 -0.59 15.61
C ALA A 124 8.39 -1.97 15.12
N LEU A 125 7.87 -2.43 13.98
CA LEU A 125 8.17 -3.73 13.38
C LEU A 125 9.14 -3.64 12.20
N LEU A 126 9.36 -2.46 11.62
CA LEU A 126 10.29 -2.18 10.52
C LEU A 126 11.72 -1.90 11.00
#